data_AF-A0A3E0KBJ1-F1
#
_entry.id   AF-A0A3E0KBJ1-F1
#
_cell.length_a   1.000
_cell.length_b   1.000
_cell.length_c   1.000
_cell.angle_alpha   90.00
_cell.angle_beta   90.00
_cell.angle_gamma   90.00
#
_symmetry.space_group_name_H-M   'P 1'
#
loop_
_entity.id
_entity.type
_entity.pdbx_description
1 polymer ?
#
loop_
_entity_poly.entity_id
_entity_poly.type
_entity_poly.pdbx_seq_one_letter_code
_entity_poly.pdbx_strand_id
1 'polypeptide(L)'
;MVDAVGRGEILLGLVNHYYLFQLLAQYGEDFPARNHHTRGDAGAIVNVAGVGILDSSRNKEAALRLIEFLLSPETQQYFTNENAEYPVLLGSQVQTNPLLVPLDEIATPEIDLSDLADLEGTLDLLQRTGVL
;
A
#
# COMPACT_ATOMS: atom_id res chain seq x y z
N MET A 1 4.81 -13.69 6.04
CA MET A 1 6.17 -13.16 5.98
C MET A 1 6.51 -12.28 7.19
N VAL A 2 5.73 -11.25 7.50
CA VAL A 2 5.97 -10.41 8.70
C VAL A 2 5.98 -11.22 10.01
N ASP A 3 5.04 -12.15 10.15
CA ASP A 3 4.98 -13.11 11.26
C ASP A 3 6.24 -14.01 11.36
N ALA A 4 6.78 -14.47 10.22
CA ALA A 4 8.03 -15.24 10.18
C ALA A 4 9.24 -14.40 10.63
N VAL A 5 9.29 -13.11 10.28
CA VAL A 5 10.29 -12.16 10.83
C VAL A 5 10.09 -12.00 12.35
N GLY A 6 8.84 -11.82 12.80
CA GLY A 6 8.50 -11.69 14.22
C GLY A 6 8.90 -12.91 15.06
N ARG A 7 8.85 -14.12 14.48
CA ARG A 7 9.33 -15.37 15.10
C ARG A 7 10.83 -15.61 14.95
N GLY A 8 11.55 -14.79 14.19
CA GLY A 8 12.98 -14.96 13.92
C GLY A 8 13.31 -16.10 12.96
N GLU A 9 12.34 -16.60 12.18
CA GLU A 9 12.55 -17.65 11.17
C GLU A 9 13.33 -17.12 9.97
N ILE A 10 13.12 -15.85 9.63
CA ILE A 10 13.81 -15.11 8.57
C ILE A 10 14.22 -13.73 9.09
N LEU A 11 15.29 -13.16 8.53
CA LEU A 11 15.80 -11.86 8.97
C LEU A 11 14.97 -10.68 8.44
N LEU A 12 14.46 -10.81 7.20
CA LEU A 12 13.77 -9.74 6.48
C LEU A 12 12.80 -10.31 5.44
N GLY A 13 11.84 -9.49 5.02
CA GLY A 13 10.95 -9.81 3.91
C GLY A 13 10.39 -8.55 3.25
N LEU A 14 10.16 -8.61 1.93
CA LEU A 14 9.58 -7.51 1.16
C LEU A 14 8.05 -7.59 1.18
N VAL A 15 7.41 -6.69 1.91
CA VAL A 15 5.95 -6.67 2.12
C VAL A 15 5.40 -5.26 1.92
N ASN A 16 4.09 -5.15 1.74
CA ASN A 16 3.41 -3.86 1.91
C ASN A 16 3.42 -3.45 3.38
N HIS A 17 3.62 -2.15 3.64
CA HIS A 17 3.79 -1.59 4.98
C HIS A 17 2.64 -1.92 5.94
N TYR A 18 1.40 -1.95 5.44
CA TYR A 18 0.20 -2.13 6.25
C TYR A 18 0.07 -3.53 6.89
N TYR A 19 0.80 -4.55 6.41
CA TYR A 19 0.70 -5.89 7.02
C TYR A 19 1.24 -5.93 8.45
N LEU A 20 2.22 -5.09 8.79
CA LEU A 20 2.71 -4.99 10.16
C LEU A 20 1.61 -4.44 11.10
N PHE A 21 0.80 -3.49 10.63
CA PHE A 21 -0.23 -2.84 11.43
C PHE A 21 -1.25 -3.86 11.98
N GLN A 22 -1.68 -4.82 11.15
CA GLN A 22 -2.60 -5.87 11.58
C GLN A 22 -2.00 -6.74 12.70
N LEU A 23 -0.70 -7.02 12.65
CA LEU A 23 -0.01 -7.79 13.67
C LEU A 23 0.23 -6.99 14.95
N LEU A 24 0.53 -5.71 14.86
CA LEU A 24 0.63 -4.81 16.03
C LEU A 24 -0.73 -4.65 16.71
N ALA A 25 -1.82 -4.54 15.94
CA ALA A 25 -3.18 -4.49 16.48
C ALA A 25 -3.56 -5.80 17.20
N GLN A 26 -3.10 -6.95 16.69
CA GLN A 26 -3.40 -8.27 17.26
C GLN A 26 -2.54 -8.62 18.47
N TYR A 27 -1.24 -8.36 18.41
CA TYR A 27 -0.24 -8.84 19.38
C TYR A 27 0.36 -7.72 20.25
N GLY A 28 0.04 -6.46 19.96
CA GLY A 28 0.58 -5.29 20.64
C GLY A 28 1.94 -4.83 20.10
N GLU A 29 2.39 -3.68 20.61
CA GLU A 29 3.66 -3.04 20.22
C GLU A 29 4.91 -3.90 20.49
N ASP A 30 4.81 -4.89 21.39
CA ASP A 30 5.91 -5.81 21.70
C ASP A 30 6.17 -6.85 20.61
N PHE A 31 5.33 -6.91 19.57
CA PHE A 31 5.57 -7.78 18.42
C PHE A 31 6.93 -7.47 17.76
N PRO A 32 7.85 -8.42 17.53
CA PRO A 32 9.26 -8.08 17.25
C PRO A 32 9.59 -7.47 15.88
N ALA A 33 8.73 -7.59 14.87
CA ALA A 33 9.05 -7.10 13.52
C ALA A 33 8.81 -5.58 13.38
N ARG A 34 9.58 -4.90 12.53
CA ARG A 34 9.44 -3.48 12.22
C ARG A 34 9.53 -3.19 10.72
N ASN A 35 8.81 -2.17 10.26
CA ASN A 35 8.91 -1.68 8.90
C ASN A 35 10.19 -0.86 8.73
N HIS A 36 10.85 -1.05 7.58
CA HIS A 36 11.99 -0.25 7.16
C HIS A 36 11.80 0.13 5.69
N HIS A 37 12.08 1.39 5.35
CA HIS A 37 11.95 1.92 4.00
C HIS A 37 13.34 2.18 3.42
N THR A 38 13.57 1.73 2.20
CA THR A 38 14.69 2.24 1.39
C THR A 38 14.36 3.65 0.89
N ARG A 39 15.29 4.32 0.18
CA ARG A 39 15.11 5.71 -0.26
C ARG A 39 15.63 5.90 -1.67
N GLY A 40 14.82 6.50 -2.54
CA GLY A 40 15.20 6.84 -3.92
C GLY A 40 15.50 5.63 -4.82
N ASP A 41 15.06 4.44 -4.43
CA ASP A 41 15.27 3.20 -5.18
C ASP A 41 13.97 2.40 -5.36
N ALA A 42 14.05 1.27 -6.06
CA ALA A 42 12.90 0.41 -6.37
C ALA A 42 12.18 -0.16 -5.13
N GLY A 43 12.85 -0.23 -3.97
CA GLY A 43 12.23 -0.67 -2.72
C GLY A 43 11.36 0.41 -2.05
N ALA A 44 11.48 1.67 -2.49
CA ALA A 44 10.74 2.82 -1.97
C ALA A 44 9.52 3.19 -2.84
N ILE A 45 9.09 2.30 -3.75
CA ILE A 45 7.91 2.53 -4.57
C ILE A 45 6.66 2.58 -3.68
N VAL A 46 5.86 3.63 -3.84
CA VAL A 46 4.51 3.72 -3.28
C VAL A 46 3.53 3.37 -4.38
N ASN A 47 2.78 2.29 -4.18
CA ASN A 47 1.74 1.85 -5.10
C ASN A 47 0.36 2.38 -4.64
N VAL A 48 -0.63 2.36 -5.53
CA VAL A 48 -1.97 2.88 -5.28
C VAL A 48 -3.04 1.80 -5.49
N ALA A 49 -4.07 1.83 -4.64
CA ALA A 49 -5.30 1.09 -4.90
C ALA A 49 -6.20 1.90 -5.85
N GLY A 50 -6.27 1.48 -7.11
CA GLY A 50 -7.08 2.13 -8.15
C GLY A 50 -8.52 1.63 -8.20
N VAL A 51 -9.43 2.50 -8.66
CA VAL A 51 -10.83 2.16 -8.97
C VAL A 51 -11.20 2.71 -10.34
N GLY A 52 -12.02 1.97 -11.10
CA GLY A 52 -12.47 2.35 -12.42
C GLY A 52 -13.91 1.92 -12.69
N ILE A 53 -14.62 2.70 -13.52
CA ILE A 53 -15.96 2.35 -14.00
C ILE A 53 -15.81 1.61 -15.32
N LEU A 54 -16.34 0.40 -15.42
CA LEU A 54 -16.35 -0.34 -16.67
C LEU A 54 -17.22 0.37 -17.73
N ASP A 55 -16.74 0.43 -18.97
CA ASP A 55 -17.47 1.01 -20.09
C ASP A 55 -18.83 0.35 -20.32
N SER A 56 -18.92 -0.95 -20.03
CA SER A 56 -20.12 -1.78 -20.16
C SER A 56 -21.10 -1.66 -18.98
N SER A 57 -20.77 -0.88 -17.95
CA SER A 57 -21.62 -0.73 -16.77
C SER A 57 -23.00 -0.17 -17.16
N ARG A 58 -24.05 -0.85 -16.70
CA ARG A 58 -25.45 -0.43 -16.86
C ARG A 58 -25.90 0.61 -15.82
N ASN A 59 -25.03 0.94 -14.86
CA ASN A 59 -25.33 1.88 -13.78
C ASN A 59 -24.08 2.71 -13.46
N LYS A 60 -23.68 3.55 -14.40
CA LYS A 60 -22.47 4.40 -14.28
C LYS A 60 -22.64 5.45 -13.19
N GLU A 61 -23.86 5.95 -13.00
CA GLU A 61 -24.17 6.95 -11.98
C GLU A 61 -23.98 6.39 -10.56
N ALA A 62 -24.42 5.15 -10.28
CA ALA A 62 -24.16 4.54 -8.98
C ALA A 62 -22.68 4.20 -8.78
N ALA A 63 -21.98 3.76 -9.84
CA ALA A 63 -20.55 3.51 -9.78
C ALA A 63 -19.75 4.80 -9.47
N LEU A 64 -20.14 5.92 -10.10
CA LEU A 64 -19.54 7.23 -9.79
C LEU A 64 -19.77 7.63 -8.34
N ARG A 65 -21.00 7.47 -7.81
CA ARG A 65 -21.30 7.74 -6.40
C ARG A 65 -20.48 6.87 -5.44
N LEU A 66 -20.19 5.62 -5.82
CA LEU A 66 -19.31 4.76 -5.02
C LEU A 66 -17.88 5.32 -5.01
N ILE A 67 -17.35 5.75 -6.15
CA ILE A 67 -16.01 6.36 -6.21
C ILE A 67 -15.97 7.65 -5.38
N GLU A 68 -16.99 8.51 -5.48
CA GLU A 68 -17.12 9.72 -4.66
C GLU A 68 -17.16 9.39 -3.16
N PHE A 69 -17.86 8.32 -2.78
CA PHE A 69 -17.89 7.84 -1.40
C PHE A 69 -16.51 7.34 -0.95
N LEU A 70 -15.81 6.54 -1.75
CA LEU A 70 -14.45 6.07 -1.45
C LEU A 70 -13.45 7.22 -1.28
N LEU A 71 -13.65 8.33 -2.00
CA LEU A 71 -12.88 9.56 -1.91
C LEU A 71 -13.42 10.56 -0.88
N SER A 72 -14.40 10.18 -0.06
CA SER A 72 -14.90 11.05 1.01
C SER A 72 -13.90 11.12 2.18
N PRO A 73 -13.83 12.25 2.91
CA PRO A 73 -12.97 12.36 4.10
C PRO A 73 -13.22 11.25 5.13
N GLU A 74 -14.49 10.86 5.33
CA GLU A 74 -14.86 9.79 6.26
C GLU A 74 -14.26 8.44 5.84
N THR A 75 -14.40 8.07 4.56
CA THR A 75 -13.89 6.80 4.06
C THR A 75 -12.35 6.78 3.99
N GLN A 76 -11.74 7.91 3.65
CA GLN A 76 -10.28 8.05 3.66
C GLN A 76 -9.72 8.01 5.09
N GLN A 77 -10.42 8.60 6.06
CA GLN A 77 -10.07 8.47 7.48
C GLN A 77 -10.21 7.03 7.98
N TYR A 78 -11.23 6.30 7.49
CA TYR A 78 -11.37 4.87 7.77
C TYR A 78 -10.16 4.08 7.26
N PHE A 79 -9.74 4.27 6.00
CA PHE A 79 -8.60 3.53 5.44
C PHE A 79 -7.29 3.76 6.20
N THR A 80 -7.00 4.98 6.63
CA THR A 80 -5.77 5.22 7.39
C THR A 80 -5.85 4.64 8.81
N ASN A 81 -7.03 4.66 9.44
CA ASN A 81 -7.20 4.11 10.79
C ASN A 81 -7.19 2.58 10.84
N GLU A 82 -7.94 1.95 9.94
CA GLU A 82 -8.20 0.51 10.00
C GLU A 82 -7.23 -0.30 9.14
N ASN A 83 -6.79 0.25 8.00
CA ASN A 83 -5.90 -0.45 7.08
C ASN A 83 -4.46 0.08 7.15
N ALA A 84 -4.20 1.17 7.88
CA ALA A 84 -2.92 1.88 7.84
C ALA A 84 -2.48 2.19 6.40
N GLU A 85 -3.42 2.57 5.54
CA GLU A 85 -3.11 3.08 4.20
C GLU A 85 -2.93 4.60 4.23
N TYR A 86 -2.17 5.12 3.27
CA TYR A 86 -2.03 6.56 3.08
C TYR A 86 -3.28 7.13 2.41
N PRO A 87 -3.90 8.18 2.96
CA PRO A 87 -5.03 8.83 2.29
C PRO A 87 -4.55 9.56 1.03
N VAL A 88 -5.38 9.54 -0.01
CA VAL A 88 -5.10 10.26 -1.27
C VAL A 88 -5.66 11.68 -1.27
N LEU A 89 -6.56 12.01 -0.33
CA LEU A 89 -7.02 13.37 -0.14
C LEU A 89 -5.92 14.23 0.46
N LEU A 90 -5.63 15.36 -0.20
CA LEU A 90 -4.65 16.33 0.26
C LEU A 90 -5.23 17.28 1.32
N GLY A 91 -4.41 17.68 2.28
CA GLY A 91 -4.74 18.70 3.28
C GLY A 91 -5.30 18.15 4.58
N SER A 92 -5.79 19.05 5.44
CA SER A 92 -6.21 18.74 6.82
C SER A 92 -7.54 18.00 6.96
N GLN A 93 -8.08 17.46 5.86
CA GLN A 93 -9.37 16.75 5.85
C GLN A 93 -9.28 15.35 6.44
N VAL A 94 -8.09 14.73 6.38
CA VAL A 94 -7.82 13.38 6.87
C VAL A 94 -6.55 13.41 7.71
N GLN A 95 -6.61 12.80 8.89
CA GLN A 95 -5.46 12.63 9.76
C GLN A 95 -4.82 11.28 9.46
N THR A 96 -3.65 11.31 8.82
CA THR A 96 -2.86 10.09 8.59
C THR A 96 -2.52 9.42 9.91
N ASN A 97 -2.61 8.10 9.95
CA ASN A 97 -2.26 7.29 11.11
C ASN A 97 -0.82 7.58 11.56
N PRO A 98 -0.57 7.85 12.86
CA PRO A 98 0.75 8.23 13.36
C PRO A 98 1.81 7.12 13.27
N LEU A 99 1.40 5.87 13.01
CA LEU A 99 2.33 4.77 12.74
C LEU A 99 2.91 4.81 11.33
N LEU A 100 2.34 5.64 10.44
CA LEU A 100 2.84 5.83 9.09
C LEU A 100 3.90 6.91 9.06
N VAL A 101 5.02 6.61 8.39
CA VAL A 101 6.05 7.59 8.09
C VAL A 101 5.48 8.58 7.08
N PRO A 102 5.68 9.89 7.23
CA PRO A 102 5.25 10.86 6.24
C PRO A 102 5.71 10.49 4.82
N LEU A 103 4.81 10.59 3.82
CA LEU A 103 5.11 10.16 2.45
C LEU A 103 6.32 10.87 1.84
N ASP A 104 6.52 12.15 2.19
CA ASP A 104 7.66 12.95 1.76
C ASP A 104 9.01 12.44 2.32
N GLU A 105 9.00 11.70 3.42
CA GLU A 105 10.20 11.06 3.98
C GLU A 105 10.55 9.72 3.34
N ILE A 106 9.61 9.07 2.65
CA ILE A 106 9.84 7.78 1.94
C ILE A 106 10.72 7.98 0.69
N ALA A 107 10.82 9.22 0.17
CA ALA A 107 11.64 9.57 -0.98
C ALA A 107 11.42 8.59 -2.16
N THR A 108 10.17 8.50 -2.60
CA THR A 108 9.76 7.60 -3.68
C THR A 108 10.52 7.90 -4.97
N PRO A 109 10.93 6.90 -5.77
CA PRO A 109 11.53 7.17 -7.08
C PRO A 109 10.54 7.90 -7.98
N GLU A 110 11.05 8.76 -8.86
CA GLU A 110 10.25 9.44 -9.89
C GLU A 110 9.90 8.45 -11.00
N ILE A 111 8.76 7.78 -10.85
CA ILE A 111 8.24 6.80 -11.80
C ILE A 111 6.75 7.04 -12.04
N ASP A 112 6.33 6.98 -13.29
CA ASP A 112 4.91 6.93 -13.62
C ASP A 112 4.41 5.49 -13.38
N LEU A 113 3.42 5.31 -12.51
CA LEU A 113 2.88 3.97 -12.23
C LEU A 113 2.24 3.32 -13.47
N SER A 114 1.88 4.10 -14.49
CA SER A 114 1.40 3.55 -15.78
C SER A 114 2.50 2.86 -16.58
N ASP A 115 3.78 3.16 -16.32
CA ASP A 115 4.93 2.46 -16.93
C ASP A 115 5.12 1.06 -16.34
N LEU A 116 4.46 0.73 -15.21
CA LEU A 116 4.51 -0.59 -14.58
C LEU A 116 3.57 -1.63 -15.22
N ALA A 117 3.09 -1.37 -16.44
CA ALA A 117 2.12 -2.22 -17.12
C ALA A 117 2.69 -3.52 -17.70
N ASP A 118 4.02 -3.65 -17.83
CA ASP A 118 4.67 -4.83 -18.42
C ASP A 118 4.69 -6.05 -17.47
N LEU A 119 3.52 -6.69 -17.37
CA LEU A 119 3.36 -7.92 -16.62
C LEU A 119 4.13 -9.09 -17.27
N GLU A 120 4.17 -9.16 -18.60
CA GLU A 120 4.79 -10.27 -19.31
C GLU A 120 6.31 -10.28 -19.11
N GLY A 121 6.97 -9.13 -19.29
CA GLY A 121 8.40 -8.99 -19.03
C GLY A 121 8.75 -9.26 -17.57
N THR A 122 7.89 -8.85 -16.63
CA THR A 122 8.05 -9.17 -15.20
C THR A 122 8.00 -10.68 -14.96
N LEU A 123 7.00 -11.38 -15.52
CA LEU A 123 6.85 -12.83 -15.36
C LEU A 123 8.00 -13.61 -15.99
N ASP A 124 8.45 -13.23 -17.19
CA ASP A 124 9.63 -13.85 -17.84
C ASP A 124 10.87 -13.72 -16.95
N LEU A 125 11.11 -12.53 -16.39
CA LEU A 125 12.24 -12.31 -15.50
C LEU A 125 12.17 -13.19 -14.24
N LEU A 126 10.99 -13.28 -13.61
CA LEU A 126 10.79 -14.10 -12.41
C LEU A 126 11.02 -15.59 -12.71
N GLN A 127 10.50 -16.09 -13.84
CA GLN A 127 10.72 -17.47 -14.28
C GLN A 127 12.19 -17.75 -14.59
N ARG A 128 12.86 -16.87 -15.33
CA ARG A 128 14.28 -17.02 -15.69
C ARG A 128 15.21 -17.00 -14.48
N THR A 129 14.82 -16.30 -13.41
CA THR A 129 15.58 -16.24 -12.16
C THR A 129 15.18 -17.35 -11.16
N GLY A 130 14.14 -18.13 -11.46
CA GLY A 130 13.69 -19.26 -10.65
C GLY A 130 13.00 -18.87 -9.34
N VAL A 131 12.47 -17.64 -9.27
CA VAL A 131 11.70 -17.15 -8.10
C VAL A 131 10.19 -17.33 -8.28
N LEU A 132 9.77 -17.78 -9.48
CA LEU A 132 8.41 -18.23 -9.84
C LEU A 132 8.47 -19.60 -10.51
#